data_AF-A0A388PGU9-F1
#
_entry.id   AF-A0A388PGU9-F1
#
_cell.length_a   1.000
_cell.length_b   1.000
_cell.length_c   1.000
_cell.angle_alpha   90.00
_cell.angle_beta   90.00
_cell.angle_gamma   90.00
#
_symmetry.space_group_name_H-M   'P 1'
#
loop_
_entity.id
_entity.type
_entity.pdbx_description
1 polymer ?
#
loop_
_entity_poly.entity_id
_entity_poly.type
_entity_poly.pdbx_seq_one_letter_code
_entity_poly.pdbx_strand_id
1 'polypeptide(L)'
;MPYTDRLDYLAPLANNVAYAIAVEKLAGLKMPERCEAIRVVCCEMARISSHLLGLGVYAMDTGAWTVFMYTFNEREKLYTLFEELTGARFTTSYTRIGGLTRDLPEGWLKKVEVFCDGVLKVIDDVDKLLTRNGIFLERTEGIAPISKELALAYGLTGPNLRASGVGFDLRKDKPYSGYEKYDFDVPVGTKGDCFDRYLVRMEEGPPVRPHPPPSLQVYARGRVVRRGRKEDFPPA
;
A
#
# COMPACT_ATOMS: atom_id res chain seq x y z
N MET A 1 -4.82 22.82 3.38
CA MET A 1 -4.51 21.38 3.32
C MET A 1 -5.01 20.53 4.49
N PRO A 2 -5.24 20.98 5.75
CA PRO A 2 -5.52 20.06 6.87
C PRO A 2 -6.89 19.32 6.80
N TYR A 3 -7.62 19.49 5.70
CA TYR A 3 -8.91 18.82 5.48
C TYR A 3 -8.73 17.50 4.73
N THR A 4 -7.75 17.39 3.84
CA THR A 4 -7.56 16.20 2.98
C THR A 4 -7.04 15.00 3.76
N ASP A 5 -6.24 15.25 4.80
CA ASP A 5 -5.76 14.32 5.81
C ASP A 5 -6.88 13.77 6.72
N ARG A 6 -8.09 14.34 6.68
CA ARG A 6 -9.25 13.87 7.44
C ARG A 6 -10.30 13.14 6.60
N LEU A 7 -10.17 13.14 5.27
CA LEU A 7 -11.14 12.48 4.37
C LEU A 7 -10.98 10.96 4.45
N ASP A 8 -9.76 10.48 4.30
CA ASP A 8 -9.38 9.12 4.69
C ASP A 8 -8.27 9.21 5.74
N TYR A 9 -8.66 8.90 6.98
CA TYR A 9 -7.80 8.97 8.16
C TYR A 9 -6.82 7.78 8.27
N LEU A 10 -6.90 6.80 7.36
CA LEU A 10 -5.99 5.66 7.31
C LEU A 10 -4.73 5.99 6.51
N ALA A 11 -4.87 6.75 5.41
CA ALA A 11 -3.78 7.13 4.53
C ALA A 11 -3.67 8.66 4.32
N PRO A 12 -3.51 9.46 5.39
CA PRO A 12 -3.52 10.93 5.32
C PRO A 12 -2.42 11.50 4.42
N LEU A 13 -1.23 10.87 4.42
CA LEU A 13 -0.11 11.27 3.58
C LEU A 13 -0.41 11.13 2.08
N ALA A 14 -1.05 10.02 1.68
CA ALA A 14 -1.41 9.78 0.29
C ALA A 14 -2.48 10.77 -0.20
N ASN A 15 -3.47 11.09 0.65
CA ASN A 15 -4.52 12.05 0.32
C ASN A 15 -3.97 13.46 0.09
N ASN A 16 -3.03 13.88 0.93
CA ASN A 16 -2.37 15.18 0.76
C ASN A 16 -1.53 15.24 -0.51
N VAL A 17 -0.89 14.13 -0.90
CA VAL A 17 -0.17 14.04 -2.17
C VAL A 17 -1.14 14.12 -3.35
N ALA A 18 -2.26 13.40 -3.32
CA ALA A 18 -3.26 13.45 -4.39
C ALA A 18 -3.80 14.88 -4.60
N TYR A 19 -4.11 15.59 -3.51
CA TYR A 19 -4.56 16.98 -3.59
C TYR A 19 -3.46 17.94 -4.07
N ALA A 20 -2.21 17.77 -3.59
CA ALA A 20 -1.07 18.57 -4.03
C ALA A 20 -0.86 18.43 -5.55
N ILE A 21 -0.84 17.20 -6.07
CA ILE A 21 -0.66 16.91 -7.49
C ILE A 21 -1.78 17.54 -8.32
N ALA A 22 -3.03 17.48 -7.86
CA ALA A 22 -4.16 18.08 -8.58
C ALA A 22 -3.98 19.60 -8.73
N VAL A 23 -3.58 20.30 -7.66
CA VAL A 23 -3.36 21.76 -7.72
C VAL A 23 -2.10 22.11 -8.51
N GLU A 24 -1.01 21.35 -8.35
CA GLU A 24 0.24 21.55 -9.09
C GLU A 24 0.03 21.37 -10.60
N LYS A 25 -0.79 20.40 -11.00
CA LYS A 25 -1.17 20.19 -12.41
C LYS A 25 -2.00 21.36 -12.97
N LEU A 26 -2.91 21.93 -12.17
CA LEU A 26 -3.67 23.12 -12.57
C LEU A 26 -2.77 24.36 -12.70
N ALA A 27 -1.76 24.49 -11.83
CA ALA A 27 -0.81 25.61 -11.83
C ALA A 27 0.36 25.44 -12.82
N GLY A 28 0.51 24.26 -13.43
CA GLY A 28 1.62 23.96 -14.35
C GLY A 28 3.00 23.87 -13.67
N LEU A 29 3.05 23.60 -12.36
CA LEU A 29 4.29 23.53 -11.59
C LEU A 29 4.95 22.16 -11.74
N LYS A 30 6.27 22.13 -11.98
CA LYS A 30 7.09 20.92 -11.95
C LYS A 30 7.88 20.85 -10.65
N MET A 31 7.84 19.70 -9.99
CA MET A 31 8.51 19.51 -8.71
C MET A 31 9.94 18.99 -8.89
N PRO A 32 10.84 19.26 -7.93
CA PRO A 32 12.15 18.61 -7.88
C PRO A 32 12.02 17.09 -7.72
N GLU A 33 12.90 16.33 -8.38
CA GLU A 33 12.87 14.86 -8.36
C GLU A 33 12.97 14.27 -6.93
N ARG A 34 13.74 14.92 -6.04
CA ARG A 34 13.83 14.53 -4.62
C ARG A 34 12.48 14.62 -3.92
N CYS A 35 11.70 15.66 -4.18
CA CYS A 35 10.37 15.84 -3.58
C CYS A 35 9.40 14.76 -4.07
N GLU A 36 9.47 14.41 -5.36
CA GLU A 36 8.65 13.34 -5.94
C GLU A 36 8.99 11.98 -5.32
N ALA A 37 10.27 11.65 -5.20
CA ALA A 37 10.72 10.41 -4.57
C ALA A 37 10.27 10.28 -3.10
N ILE A 38 10.38 11.34 -2.31
CA ILE A 38 9.91 11.35 -0.92
C ILE A 38 8.39 11.16 -0.85
N ARG A 39 7.62 11.78 -1.76
CA ARG A 39 6.17 11.59 -1.85
C ARG A 39 5.79 10.15 -2.17
N VAL A 40 6.53 9.49 -3.07
CA VAL A 40 6.34 8.05 -3.38
C VAL A 40 6.54 7.21 -2.12
N VAL A 41 7.64 7.41 -1.38
CA VAL A 41 7.89 6.70 -0.12
C VAL A 41 6.76 6.93 0.88
N CYS A 42 6.31 8.17 1.05
CA CYS A 42 5.20 8.51 1.95
C CYS A 42 3.89 7.83 1.52
N CYS A 43 3.60 7.76 0.21
CA CYS A 43 2.40 7.11 -0.32
C CYS A 43 2.45 5.59 -0.09
N GLU A 44 3.59 4.94 -0.31
CA GLU A 44 3.73 3.50 -0.07
C GLU A 44 3.70 3.15 1.42
N MET A 45 4.28 3.96 2.31
CA MET A 45 4.10 3.78 3.75
C MET A 45 2.64 3.96 4.19
N ALA A 46 1.93 4.93 3.62
CA ALA A 46 0.51 5.12 3.88
C ALA A 46 -0.34 3.95 3.37
N ARG A 47 0.03 3.36 2.22
CA ARG A 47 -0.57 2.13 1.69
C ARG A 47 -0.39 0.97 2.66
N ILE A 48 0.83 0.73 3.13
CA ILE A 48 1.12 -0.33 4.12
C ILE A 48 0.28 -0.13 5.39
N SER A 49 0.20 1.10 5.92
CA SER A 49 -0.61 1.41 7.09
C SER A 49 -2.11 1.12 6.89
N SER A 50 -2.65 1.50 5.72
CA SER A 50 -4.04 1.26 5.36
C SER A 50 -4.34 -0.23 5.22
N HIS A 51 -3.46 -0.98 4.53
CA HIS A 51 -3.62 -2.43 4.35
C HIS A 51 -3.48 -3.19 5.66
N LEU A 52 -2.55 -2.82 6.54
CA LEU A 52 -2.41 -3.44 7.87
C LEU A 52 -3.70 -3.33 8.68
N LEU A 53 -4.30 -2.14 8.74
CA LEU A 53 -5.57 -1.99 9.45
C LEU A 53 -6.72 -2.70 8.72
N GLY A 54 -6.80 -2.59 7.40
CA GLY A 54 -7.82 -3.25 6.60
C GLY A 54 -7.82 -4.77 6.81
N LEU A 55 -6.63 -5.39 6.79
CA LEU A 55 -6.44 -6.82 7.05
C LEU A 55 -6.75 -7.17 8.51
N GLY A 56 -6.26 -6.37 9.45
CA GLY A 56 -6.47 -6.59 10.89
C GLY A 56 -7.95 -6.55 11.27
N VAL A 57 -8.69 -5.53 10.82
CA VAL A 57 -10.12 -5.38 11.10
C VAL A 57 -10.92 -6.46 10.37
N TYR A 58 -10.57 -6.78 9.12
CA TYR A 58 -11.20 -7.88 8.39
C TYR A 58 -11.04 -9.22 9.13
N ALA A 59 -9.84 -9.50 9.64
CA ALA A 59 -9.58 -10.67 10.46
C ALA A 59 -10.39 -10.64 11.77
N MET A 60 -10.44 -9.50 12.45
CA MET A 60 -11.21 -9.29 13.68
C MET A 60 -12.70 -9.54 13.51
N ASP A 61 -13.31 -9.05 12.42
CA ASP A 61 -14.73 -9.24 12.14
C ASP A 61 -15.06 -10.70 11.81
N THR A 62 -14.08 -11.43 11.28
CA THR A 62 -14.14 -12.90 11.17
C THR A 62 -13.79 -13.59 12.51
N GLY A 63 -13.45 -12.88 13.58
CA GLY A 63 -13.19 -13.46 14.90
C GLY A 63 -11.73 -13.86 15.16
N ALA A 64 -10.80 -13.52 14.27
CA ALA A 64 -9.37 -13.71 14.46
C ALA A 64 -8.73 -12.49 15.17
N TRP A 65 -9.03 -12.32 16.46
CA TRP A 65 -8.56 -11.19 17.27
C TRP A 65 -7.03 -11.06 17.35
N THR A 66 -6.31 -12.19 17.40
CA THR A 66 -4.84 -12.20 17.50
C THR A 66 -4.17 -11.52 16.30
N VAL A 67 -4.72 -11.70 15.10
CA VAL A 67 -4.19 -11.09 13.87
C VAL A 67 -4.31 -9.57 13.92
N PHE A 68 -5.43 -9.06 14.44
CA PHE A 68 -5.62 -7.63 14.63
C PHE A 68 -4.51 -7.03 15.50
N MET A 69 -4.18 -7.69 16.63
CA MET A 69 -3.10 -7.22 17.52
C MET A 69 -1.73 -7.21 16.85
N TYR A 70 -1.42 -8.21 16.01
CA TYR A 70 -0.16 -8.27 15.28
C TYR A 70 -0.05 -7.11 14.28
N THR A 71 -1.08 -6.90 13.48
CA THR A 71 -1.11 -5.80 12.50
C THR A 71 -1.09 -4.42 13.15
N PHE A 72 -1.79 -4.26 14.29
CA PHE A 72 -1.84 -2.98 15.01
C PHE A 72 -0.51 -2.63 15.66
N ASN A 73 0.23 -3.61 16.18
CA ASN A 73 1.57 -3.39 16.72
C ASN A 73 2.55 -2.88 15.66
N GLU A 74 2.52 -3.45 14.45
CA GLU A 74 3.34 -2.93 13.34
C GLU A 74 2.89 -1.53 12.91
N ARG A 75 1.58 -1.27 12.92
CA ARG A 75 1.03 0.06 12.62
C ARG A 75 1.47 1.11 13.64
N GLU A 76 1.65 0.75 14.90
CA GLU A 76 2.18 1.65 15.94
C GLU A 76 3.62 2.08 15.63
N LYS A 77 4.49 1.14 15.22
CA LYS A 77 5.86 1.46 14.78
C LYS A 77 5.87 2.41 13.58
N LEU A 78 4.94 2.20 12.65
CA LEU A 78 4.75 3.06 11.49
C LEU A 78 4.31 4.47 11.92
N TYR A 79 3.48 4.59 12.95
CA TYR A 79 3.14 5.91 13.52
C TYR A 79 4.30 6.65 14.15
N THR A 80 5.22 5.95 14.81
CA THR A 80 6.46 6.58 15.29
C THR A 80 7.27 7.15 14.13
N LEU A 81 7.35 6.45 12.99
CA LEU A 81 8.03 6.95 11.79
C LEU A 81 7.33 8.19 11.19
N PHE A 82 6.00 8.22 11.20
CA PHE A 82 5.21 9.38 10.75
C PHE A 82 5.36 10.58 11.68
N GLU A 83 5.46 10.34 12.98
CA GLU A 83 5.70 11.39 13.97
C GLU A 83 7.09 12.02 13.78
N GLU A 84 8.13 11.20 13.60
CA GLU A 84 9.48 11.69 13.32
C GLU A 84 9.52 12.55 12.03
N LEU A 85 8.78 12.14 11.00
CA LEU A 85 8.76 12.85 9.72
C LEU A 85 7.96 14.17 9.80
N THR A 86 6.78 14.14 10.41
CA THR A 86 5.78 15.20 10.26
C THR A 86 5.52 16.00 11.54
N GLY A 87 5.91 15.46 12.69
CA GLY A 87 5.58 15.98 14.03
C GLY A 87 4.19 15.59 14.53
N ALA A 88 3.42 14.82 13.76
CA ALA A 88 2.10 14.34 14.15
C ALA A 88 1.93 12.87 13.76
N ARG A 89 1.13 12.14 14.55
CA ARG A 89 0.90 10.70 14.33
C ARG A 89 -0.18 10.40 13.29
N PHE A 90 -1.28 11.14 13.33
CA PHE A 90 -2.48 10.88 12.52
C PHE A 90 -2.78 12.00 11.52
N THR A 91 -2.94 13.25 11.97
CA THR A 91 -3.26 14.38 11.08
C THR A 91 -1.97 15.03 10.58
N THR A 92 -1.40 14.47 9.52
CA THR A 92 -0.09 14.90 9.02
C THR A 92 -0.25 15.92 7.91
N SER A 93 0.16 17.17 8.12
CA SER A 93 0.18 18.21 7.08
C SER A 93 1.58 18.38 6.48
N TYR A 94 2.19 17.27 6.05
CA TYR A 94 3.57 17.22 5.58
C TYR A 94 3.74 17.68 4.12
N THR A 95 2.97 17.11 3.21
CA THR A 95 2.96 17.51 1.80
C THR A 95 2.31 18.88 1.67
N ARG A 96 2.93 19.78 0.89
CA ARG A 96 2.40 21.10 0.55
C ARG A 96 2.30 21.24 -0.96
N ILE A 97 1.45 22.16 -1.41
CA ILE A 97 1.39 22.54 -2.83
C ILE A 97 2.74 23.19 -3.16
N GLY A 98 3.45 22.65 -4.14
CA GLY A 98 4.79 23.13 -4.51
C GLY A 98 5.94 22.39 -3.81
N GLY A 99 5.68 21.33 -3.03
CA GLY A 99 6.74 20.48 -2.48
C GLY A 99 6.40 19.81 -1.15
N LEU A 100 7.30 19.94 -0.18
CA LEU A 100 7.23 19.33 1.15
C LEU A 100 7.47 20.41 2.22
N THR A 101 6.95 20.20 3.43
CA THR A 101 7.14 21.15 4.53
C THR A 101 8.57 21.15 5.07
N ARG A 102 9.23 19.98 5.09
CA ARG A 102 10.61 19.79 5.55
C ARG A 102 11.23 18.57 4.87
N ASP A 103 12.55 18.50 4.81
CA ASP A 103 13.25 17.31 4.30
C ASP A 103 13.26 16.17 5.34
N LEU A 104 13.72 14.99 4.93
CA LEU A 104 13.81 13.79 5.77
C LEU A 104 14.77 14.00 6.95
N PRO A 105 14.40 13.54 8.16
CA PRO A 105 15.33 13.51 9.30
C PRO A 105 16.54 12.61 9.03
N GLU A 106 17.70 12.96 9.60
CA GLU A 106 18.91 12.15 9.46
C GLU A 106 18.71 10.73 10.02
N GLY A 107 19.14 9.72 9.25
CA GLY A 107 19.00 8.31 9.64
C GLY A 107 17.58 7.73 9.55
N TRP A 108 16.57 8.52 9.16
CA TRP A 108 15.17 8.07 9.07
C TRP A 108 14.98 6.94 8.05
N LEU A 109 15.63 7.02 6.88
CA LEU A 109 15.54 5.98 5.84
C LEU A 109 15.98 4.60 6.36
N LYS A 110 17.03 4.54 7.19
CA LYS A 110 17.50 3.29 7.79
C LYS A 110 16.47 2.69 8.75
N LYS A 111 15.73 3.53 9.48
CA LYS A 111 14.64 3.06 10.34
C LYS A 111 13.47 2.51 9.52
N VAL A 112 13.17 3.14 8.38
CA VAL A 112 12.15 2.64 7.43
C VAL A 112 12.56 1.27 6.87
N GLU A 113 13.81 1.08 6.48
CA GLU A 113 14.32 -0.23 6.03
C GLU A 113 14.15 -1.31 7.10
N VAL A 114 14.54 -1.02 8.34
CA VAL A 114 14.36 -1.95 9.48
C VAL A 114 12.88 -2.27 9.73
N PHE A 115 12.00 -1.28 9.57
CA PHE A 115 10.55 -1.50 9.65
C PHE A 115 10.06 -2.42 8.53
N CYS A 116 10.49 -2.20 7.29
CA CYS A 116 10.14 -3.05 6.15
C CYS A 116 10.53 -4.52 6.37
N ASP A 117 11.72 -4.78 6.91
CA ASP A 117 12.17 -6.14 7.23
C ASP A 117 11.35 -6.78 8.37
N GLY A 118 10.91 -5.97 9.33
CA GLY A 118 10.09 -6.41 10.47
C GLY A 118 8.67 -6.77 10.06
N VAL A 119 8.01 -5.90 9.29
CA VAL A 119 6.61 -6.07 8.89
C VAL A 119 6.42 -7.28 7.97
N LEU A 120 7.41 -7.60 7.13
CA LEU A 120 7.39 -8.80 6.28
C LEU A 120 7.18 -10.09 7.08
N LYS A 121 7.90 -10.23 8.20
CA LYS A 121 7.79 -11.40 9.09
C LYS A 121 6.40 -11.50 9.71
N VAL A 122 5.85 -10.36 10.12
CA VAL A 122 4.51 -10.32 10.72
C VAL A 122 3.44 -10.68 9.70
N ILE A 123 3.55 -10.18 8.47
CA ILE A 123 2.59 -10.53 7.42
C ILE A 123 2.70 -12.01 7.05
N ASP A 124 3.92 -12.59 7.04
CA ASP A 124 4.14 -14.04 6.91
C ASP A 124 3.40 -14.85 7.99
N ASP A 125 3.45 -14.39 9.24
CA ASP A 125 2.77 -15.06 10.34
C ASP A 125 1.25 -14.88 10.28
N VAL A 126 0.78 -13.69 9.87
CA VAL A 126 -0.65 -13.44 9.62
C VAL A 126 -1.19 -14.33 8.50
N ASP A 127 -0.43 -14.49 7.42
CA ASP A 127 -0.80 -15.36 6.31
C ASP A 127 -0.92 -16.83 6.74
N LYS A 128 0.02 -17.33 7.54
CA LYS A 128 -0.05 -18.70 8.08
C LYS A 128 -1.30 -18.92 8.93
N LEU A 129 -1.75 -17.89 9.66
CA LEU A 129 -2.91 -17.95 10.54
C LEU A 129 -4.25 -17.86 9.79
N LEU A 130 -4.31 -17.14 8.66
CA LEU A 130 -5.55 -16.89 7.94
C LEU A 130 -5.72 -17.70 6.66
N THR A 131 -4.73 -17.68 5.76
CA THR A 131 -4.89 -18.13 4.37
C THR A 131 -5.19 -19.62 4.24
N ARG A 132 -4.70 -20.43 5.19
CA ARG A 132 -4.96 -21.89 5.24
C ARG A 132 -6.02 -22.29 6.26
N ASN A 133 -6.66 -21.31 6.92
CA ASN A 133 -7.64 -21.59 7.95
C ASN A 133 -9.00 -21.90 7.30
N GLY A 134 -9.52 -23.10 7.55
CA GLY A 134 -10.81 -23.53 7.02
C GLY A 134 -11.97 -22.59 7.38
N ILE A 135 -11.98 -22.05 8.61
CA ILE A 135 -13.02 -21.12 9.08
C ILE A 135 -12.97 -19.78 8.34
N PHE A 136 -11.76 -19.36 7.93
CA PHE A 136 -11.58 -18.13 7.16
C PHE A 136 -12.00 -18.35 5.71
N LEU A 137 -11.56 -19.44 5.09
CA LEU A 137 -11.94 -19.81 3.73
C LEU A 137 -13.47 -19.96 3.59
N GLU A 138 -14.12 -20.69 4.50
CA GLU A 138 -15.58 -20.91 4.49
C GLU A 138 -16.38 -19.60 4.51
N ARG A 139 -15.87 -18.54 5.14
CA ARG A 139 -16.56 -17.24 5.25
C ARG A 139 -16.13 -16.21 4.22
N THR A 140 -15.16 -16.52 3.36
CA THR A 140 -14.60 -15.55 2.42
C THR A 140 -14.60 -16.04 0.98
N GLU A 141 -14.41 -17.34 0.76
CA GLU A 141 -14.44 -17.95 -0.57
C GLU A 141 -15.88 -18.03 -1.09
N GLY A 142 -16.12 -17.56 -2.32
CA GLY A 142 -17.44 -17.57 -2.95
C GLY A 142 -18.45 -16.58 -2.36
N ILE A 143 -18.05 -15.76 -1.38
CA ILE A 143 -18.92 -14.74 -0.77
C ILE A 143 -18.82 -13.42 -1.53
N ALA A 144 -19.99 -12.86 -1.86
CA ALA A 144 -20.16 -11.60 -2.57
C ALA A 144 -19.25 -11.44 -3.81
N PRO A 145 -19.29 -12.40 -4.76
CA PRO A 145 -18.50 -12.30 -5.99
C PRO A 145 -18.95 -11.10 -6.82
N ILE A 146 -17.98 -10.33 -7.30
CA ILE A 146 -18.22 -9.19 -8.18
C ILE A 146 -17.68 -9.52 -9.57
N SER A 147 -18.54 -9.48 -10.59
CA SER A 147 -18.13 -9.69 -11.98
C SER A 147 -17.40 -8.45 -12.53
N LYS A 148 -16.62 -8.63 -13.59
CA LYS A 148 -15.90 -7.52 -14.25
C LYS A 148 -16.86 -6.45 -14.75
N GLU A 149 -17.97 -6.86 -15.34
CA GLU A 149 -18.99 -5.99 -15.90
C GLU A 149 -19.64 -5.16 -14.80
N LEU A 150 -19.96 -5.79 -13.66
CA LEU A 150 -20.54 -5.11 -12.50
C LEU A 150 -19.54 -4.12 -11.89
N ALA A 151 -18.28 -4.53 -11.74
CA ALA A 151 -17.22 -3.68 -11.20
C ALA A 151 -17.03 -2.41 -12.04
N LEU A 152 -17.06 -2.54 -13.37
CA LEU A 152 -16.95 -1.41 -14.29
C LEU A 152 -18.22 -0.54 -14.28
N ALA A 153 -19.40 -1.15 -14.31
CA ALA A 153 -20.67 -0.42 -14.30
C ALA A 153 -20.88 0.40 -13.03
N TYR A 154 -20.42 -0.11 -11.88
CA TYR A 154 -20.52 0.56 -10.57
C TYR A 154 -19.34 1.51 -10.32
N GLY A 155 -18.36 1.59 -11.22
CA GLY A 155 -17.18 2.43 -11.06
C GLY A 155 -16.30 2.02 -9.87
N LEU A 156 -16.25 0.72 -9.55
CA LEU A 156 -15.36 0.21 -8.50
C LEU A 156 -13.90 0.40 -8.91
N THR A 157 -13.04 0.69 -7.93
CA THR A 157 -11.61 0.94 -8.16
C THR A 157 -10.72 0.19 -7.16
N GLY A 158 -9.41 0.21 -7.42
CA GLY A 158 -8.41 -0.34 -6.51
C GLY A 158 -8.52 -1.87 -6.34
N PRO A 159 -8.30 -2.40 -5.12
CA PRO A 159 -8.33 -3.84 -4.86
C PRO A 159 -9.64 -4.53 -5.24
N ASN A 160 -10.77 -3.84 -5.16
CA ASN A 160 -12.07 -4.42 -5.52
C ASN A 160 -12.20 -4.65 -7.04
N LEU A 161 -11.70 -3.70 -7.83
CA LEU A 161 -11.66 -3.83 -9.30
C LEU A 161 -10.64 -4.90 -9.72
N ARG A 162 -9.46 -4.90 -9.11
CA ARG A 162 -8.40 -5.88 -9.38
C ARG A 162 -8.79 -7.30 -9.00
N ALA A 163 -9.44 -7.49 -7.86
CA ALA A 163 -9.94 -8.80 -7.44
C ALA A 163 -10.97 -9.37 -8.43
N SER A 164 -11.75 -8.50 -9.08
CA SER A 164 -12.72 -8.90 -10.11
C SER A 164 -12.05 -9.31 -11.44
N GLY A 165 -10.73 -9.19 -11.56
CA GLY A 165 -9.96 -9.60 -12.75
C GLY A 165 -9.76 -8.51 -13.80
N VAL A 166 -9.89 -7.24 -13.42
CA VAL A 166 -9.52 -6.08 -14.24
C VAL A 166 -8.18 -5.55 -13.76
N GLY A 167 -7.13 -5.74 -14.55
CA GLY A 167 -5.76 -5.30 -14.25
C GLY A 167 -5.55 -3.82 -14.47
N PHE A 168 -6.24 -2.98 -13.70
CA PHE A 168 -6.11 -1.52 -13.75
C PHE A 168 -5.47 -0.99 -12.47
N ASP A 169 -4.35 -0.27 -12.60
CA ASP A 169 -3.68 0.44 -11.52
C ASP A 169 -3.09 1.75 -12.03
N LEU A 170 -3.53 2.85 -11.41
CA LEU A 170 -3.11 4.20 -11.81
C LEU A 170 -1.59 4.38 -11.81
N ARG A 171 -0.84 3.68 -10.95
CA ARG A 171 0.62 3.81 -10.88
C ARG A 171 1.33 3.26 -12.12
N LYS A 172 0.72 2.29 -12.83
CA LYS A 172 1.24 1.74 -14.09
C LYS A 172 0.58 2.36 -15.30
N ASP A 173 -0.75 2.46 -15.29
CA ASP A 173 -1.52 2.89 -16.47
C ASP A 173 -1.46 4.39 -16.70
N LYS A 174 -1.35 5.18 -15.62
CA LYS A 174 -1.25 6.65 -15.65
C LYS A 174 -0.24 7.13 -14.60
N PRO A 175 1.06 6.83 -14.77
CA PRO A 175 2.07 7.12 -13.76
C PRO A 175 2.09 8.59 -13.35
N TYR A 176 2.39 8.82 -12.07
CA TYR A 176 2.54 10.15 -11.48
C TYR A 176 3.77 10.16 -10.55
N SER A 177 4.33 11.33 -10.26
CA SER A 177 5.40 11.51 -9.27
C SER A 177 6.60 10.54 -9.38
N GLY A 178 6.94 10.08 -10.59
CA GLY A 178 8.08 9.20 -10.82
C GLY A 178 7.82 7.70 -10.62
N TYR A 179 6.56 7.26 -10.44
CA TYR A 179 6.22 5.83 -10.29
C TYR A 179 6.70 4.96 -11.47
N GLU A 180 6.86 5.54 -12.66
CA GLU A 180 7.40 4.88 -13.86
C GLU A 180 8.87 4.43 -13.73
N LYS A 181 9.60 4.93 -12.75
CA LYS A 181 11.00 4.57 -12.48
C LYS A 181 11.15 3.31 -11.63
N TYR A 182 10.05 2.79 -11.08
CA TYR A 182 10.05 1.66 -10.15
C TYR A 182 9.40 0.43 -10.78
N ASP A 183 10.00 -0.73 -10.55
CA ASP A 183 9.48 -2.02 -11.02
C ASP A 183 8.70 -2.71 -9.90
N PHE A 184 7.42 -2.99 -10.14
CA PHE A 184 6.53 -3.68 -9.20
C PHE A 184 5.44 -4.42 -9.96
N ASP A 185 4.92 -5.50 -9.37
CA ASP A 185 3.79 -6.24 -9.94
C ASP A 185 2.46 -5.81 -9.32
N VAL A 186 1.39 -5.94 -10.11
CA VAL A 186 0.03 -5.60 -9.68
C VAL A 186 -0.76 -6.91 -9.57
N PRO A 187 -1.16 -7.33 -8.36
CA PRO A 187 -1.93 -8.56 -8.20
C PRO A 187 -3.34 -8.38 -8.75
N VAL A 188 -3.82 -9.39 -9.45
CA VAL A 188 -5.15 -9.43 -10.08
C VAL A 188 -5.84 -10.72 -9.67
N GLY A 189 -7.05 -10.60 -9.12
CA GLY A 189 -7.88 -11.74 -8.75
C GLY A 189 -8.59 -12.35 -9.96
N THR A 190 -9.28 -13.47 -9.75
CA THR A 190 -9.95 -14.20 -10.84
C THR A 190 -11.45 -14.36 -10.58
N LYS A 191 -11.83 -14.66 -9.34
CA LYS A 191 -13.21 -14.95 -8.93
C LYS A 191 -13.97 -13.70 -8.48
N GLY A 192 -13.26 -12.66 -8.01
CA GLY A 192 -13.88 -11.42 -7.54
C GLY A 192 -14.61 -11.54 -6.20
N ASP A 193 -14.36 -12.60 -5.44
CA ASP A 193 -14.95 -12.82 -4.12
C ASP A 193 -14.22 -12.06 -3.01
N CYS A 194 -14.71 -12.21 -1.78
CA CYS A 194 -14.06 -11.63 -0.61
C CYS A 194 -12.63 -12.15 -0.39
N PHE A 195 -12.37 -13.42 -0.70
CA PHE A 195 -11.05 -14.02 -0.55
C PHE A 195 -10.02 -13.47 -1.55
N ASP A 196 -10.37 -13.31 -2.83
CA ASP A 196 -9.50 -12.68 -3.82
C ASP A 196 -9.17 -11.23 -3.45
N ARG A 197 -10.14 -10.51 -2.89
CA ARG A 197 -9.93 -9.15 -2.37
C ARG A 197 -8.99 -9.11 -1.17
N TYR A 198 -8.99 -10.13 -0.33
CA TYR A 198 -8.03 -10.30 0.75
C TYR A 198 -6.62 -10.57 0.19
N LEU A 199 -6.49 -11.52 -0.74
CA LEU A 199 -5.22 -11.87 -1.36
C LEU A 199 -4.57 -10.70 -2.09
N VAL A 200 -5.35 -9.94 -2.86
CA VAL A 200 -4.86 -8.73 -3.54
C VAL A 200 -4.28 -7.71 -2.54
N ARG A 201 -4.89 -7.55 -1.35
CA ARG A 201 -4.35 -6.65 -0.31
C ARG A 201 -3.11 -7.21 0.38
N MET A 202 -3.03 -8.53 0.56
CA MET A 202 -1.84 -9.19 1.10
C MET A 202 -0.65 -9.06 0.15
N GLU A 203 -0.86 -9.28 -1.14
CA GLU A 203 0.18 -9.18 -2.18
C GLU A 203 0.55 -7.73 -2.53
N GLU A 204 -0.35 -6.76 -2.31
CA GLU A 204 -0.03 -5.33 -2.38
C GLU A 204 0.74 -4.81 -1.17
N GLY A 205 0.78 -5.59 -0.09
CA GLY A 205 1.71 -5.35 1.01
C GLY A 205 3.17 -5.54 0.56
N PRO A 206 4.13 -5.41 1.47
CA PRO A 206 5.50 -5.79 1.16
C PRO A 206 5.54 -7.29 0.80
N PRO A 207 6.33 -7.72 -0.20
CA PRO A 207 6.20 -9.03 -0.84
C PRO A 207 6.53 -10.16 0.13
N VAL A 208 5.55 -11.03 0.41
CA VAL A 208 5.65 -11.99 1.52
C VAL A 208 6.05 -13.42 1.12
N ARG A 209 6.02 -13.87 -0.15
CA ARG A 209 6.38 -15.29 -0.41
C ARG A 209 7.16 -15.62 -1.69
N PRO A 210 8.14 -16.55 -1.59
CA PRO A 210 8.50 -17.45 -2.67
C PRO A 210 7.61 -18.72 -2.61
N HIS A 211 6.70 -18.87 -3.57
CA HIS A 211 5.89 -20.06 -3.91
C HIS A 211 4.49 -20.24 -3.25
N PRO A 212 3.41 -20.10 -4.06
CA PRO A 212 2.05 -20.51 -3.71
C PRO A 212 1.78 -22.01 -4.03
N PRO A 213 0.70 -22.61 -3.49
CA PRO A 213 0.30 -23.99 -3.78
C PRO A 213 -0.08 -24.23 -5.27
N PRO A 214 -0.10 -25.50 -5.73
CA PRO A 214 -0.12 -25.86 -7.16
C PRO A 214 -1.31 -25.34 -7.98
N SER A 215 -2.42 -24.94 -7.34
CA SER A 215 -3.61 -24.39 -8.01
C SER A 215 -3.44 -22.95 -8.53
N LEU A 216 -2.33 -22.27 -8.22
CA LEU A 216 -2.00 -20.90 -8.64
C LEU A 216 -0.71 -20.80 -9.48
N GLN A 217 -0.25 -21.91 -10.07
CA GLN A 217 1.04 -22.00 -10.78
C GLN A 217 1.15 -21.24 -12.13
N VAL A 218 0.23 -20.33 -12.47
CA VAL A 218 0.29 -19.62 -13.75
C VAL A 218 1.11 -18.33 -13.71
N TYR A 219 1.46 -17.76 -12.54
CA TYR A 219 1.99 -16.37 -12.52
C TYR A 219 3.19 -16.09 -11.59
N ALA A 220 4.10 -17.05 -11.38
CA ALA A 220 5.30 -16.82 -10.57
C ALA A 220 6.58 -16.68 -11.43
N ARG A 221 6.74 -15.55 -12.14
CA ARG A 221 8.05 -15.08 -12.62
C ARG A 221 8.14 -13.55 -12.54
N GLY A 222 8.69 -13.09 -11.42
CA GLY A 222 8.98 -11.67 -11.21
C GLY A 222 9.80 -11.46 -9.93
N ARG A 223 10.97 -12.09 -9.83
CA ARG A 223 11.94 -11.68 -8.80
C ARG A 223 12.35 -10.24 -9.12
N VAL A 224 12.05 -9.30 -8.23
CA VAL A 224 12.58 -7.92 -8.28
C VAL A 224 14.09 -8.00 -8.03
N VAL A 225 14.85 -8.30 -9.08
CA VAL A 225 16.29 -8.12 -9.14
C VAL A 225 16.51 -6.71 -9.67
N ARG A 226 16.90 -5.81 -8.77
CA ARG A 226 17.36 -4.46 -9.10
C ARG A 226 18.46 -4.53 -10.16
N ARG A 227 18.16 -4.07 -11.39
CA ARG A 227 19.18 -3.86 -12.43
C ARG A 227 19.99 -2.60 -12.06
N GLY A 228 21.08 -2.83 -11.34
CA GLY A 228 22.28 -1.98 -11.17
C GLY A 228 22.16 -0.45 -11.16
N ARG A 229 22.52 0.17 -10.02
CA ARG A 229 23.77 0.94 -9.83
C ARG A 229 23.85 1.49 -8.40
N LYS A 230 25.07 1.47 -7.87
CA LYS A 230 25.51 2.11 -6.63
C LYS A 230 25.51 3.64 -6.80
N GLU A 231 25.27 4.30 -5.66
CA GLU A 231 25.77 5.64 -5.29
C GLU A 231 25.18 6.88 -5.97
N ASP A 232 25.06 7.91 -5.12
CA ASP A 232 24.92 9.35 -5.37
C ASP A 232 23.55 9.96 -5.72
N PHE A 233 22.89 10.50 -4.67
CA PHE A 233 22.00 11.65 -4.82
C PHE A 233 22.70 12.88 -4.20
N PRO A 234 22.99 13.95 -4.97
CA PRO A 234 23.55 15.18 -4.43
C PRO A 234 22.49 15.95 -3.61
N PRO A 235 22.90 16.63 -2.51
CA PRO A 235 22.02 17.50 -1.75
C PRO A 235 21.76 18.78 -2.56
N ALA A 236 20.49 19.19 -2.61
CA ALA A 236 20.08 20.54 -3.02
C ALA A 236 19.57 21.28 -1.78
#